data_AF-A0A1E1WHV9-F1
#
_entry.id   AF-A0A1E1WHV9-F1
#
_cell.length_a   1.000
_cell.length_b   1.000
_cell.length_c   1.000
_cell.angle_alpha   90.00
_cell.angle_beta   90.00
_cell.angle_gamma   90.00
#
_symmetry.space_group_name_H-M   'P 1'
#
loop_
_entity.id
_entity.type
_entity.pdbx_description
1 polymer ?
#
loop_
_entity_poly.entity_id
_entity_poly.type
_entity_poly.pdbx_seq_one_letter_code
_entity_poly.pdbx_strand_id
1 'polypeptide(L)'
;DMKTREEILSLISHHVTAVNYIYRDTKFDGRMEHRNIKFEVQRIKIDDDSMCNTHHFASETNQFCLENIDVSNFLNLHSLGNHEDFCLAYVFTYRDFTGGTLGLAWVASASGASGGICEKFKTYTETIGGMYQSTKRSLNTGIITFVNYNSRVPPKVSQLTLAHEIGHNFGSPHDYPSECRPGGQKGNFIMFASATSGDRPNNSKFSACSVGNISAVLDAVRDGRKRNCLTASAGAFCGNKIVEVGEECDCGYDENECKDHCCYPRQVSAYDREQNSTAKGCHRKANTQCSPSQGPCCHARTCQFVSEFRNQTCREATECSHASFCSGRSAECPEPQHMSNLTKCNNGTQLCISGECRGSMCLAWHMKECFLSSSQQVGEGVTAVV
;
A
#
# COMPACT_ATOMS: atom_id res chain seq x y z
N ASP A 1 20.44 5.43 -0.85
CA ASP A 1 20.99 4.20 -0.26
C ASP A 1 20.26 2.97 -0.84
N MET A 2 20.94 1.84 -1.05
CA MET A 2 20.32 0.64 -1.67
C MET A 2 19.38 -0.08 -0.69
N LYS A 3 19.76 -0.20 0.58
CA LYS A 3 18.95 -0.85 1.62
C LYS A 3 17.61 -0.14 1.78
N THR A 4 17.61 1.20 1.83
CA THR A 4 16.36 1.98 1.89
C THR A 4 15.43 1.73 0.69
N ARG A 5 15.98 1.57 -0.52
CA ARG A 5 15.15 1.30 -1.71
C ARG A 5 14.51 -0.08 -1.64
N GLU A 6 15.23 -1.09 -1.15
CA GLU A 6 14.71 -2.44 -0.92
C GLU A 6 13.59 -2.45 0.13
N GLU A 7 13.75 -1.69 1.22
CA GLU A 7 12.71 -1.53 2.24
C GLU A 7 11.44 -0.87 1.68
N ILE A 8 11.59 0.16 0.83
CA ILE A 8 10.45 0.82 0.15
C ILE A 8 9.75 -0.15 -0.81
N LEU A 9 10.49 -0.96 -1.57
CA LEU A 9 9.90 -1.96 -2.47
C LEU A 9 9.13 -3.02 -1.68
N SER A 10 9.70 -3.53 -0.58
CA SER A 10 9.02 -4.46 0.32
C SER A 10 7.74 -3.86 0.90
N LEU A 11 7.78 -2.58 1.31
CA LEU A 11 6.61 -1.85 1.78
C LEU A 11 5.49 -1.83 0.73
N ILE A 12 5.79 -1.46 -0.52
CA ILE A 12 4.81 -1.41 -1.61
C ILE A 12 4.24 -2.82 -1.88
N SER A 13 5.10 -3.84 -1.95
CA SER A 13 4.70 -5.24 -2.16
C SER A 13 3.70 -5.73 -1.10
N HIS A 14 4.00 -5.48 0.18
CA HIS A 14 3.10 -5.87 1.28
C HIS A 14 1.74 -5.15 1.20
N HIS A 15 1.72 -3.88 0.77
CA HIS A 15 0.48 -3.12 0.60
C HIS A 15 -0.39 -3.68 -0.52
N VAL A 16 0.20 -3.96 -1.68
CA VAL A 16 -0.51 -4.54 -2.83
C VAL A 16 -1.00 -5.95 -2.52
N THR A 17 -0.20 -6.75 -1.81
CA THR A 17 -0.59 -8.09 -1.35
C THR A 17 -1.80 -8.04 -0.42
N ALA A 18 -1.81 -7.12 0.55
CA ALA A 18 -2.94 -6.94 1.46
C ALA A 18 -4.22 -6.50 0.73
N VAL A 19 -4.11 -5.54 -0.20
CA VAL A 19 -5.24 -5.12 -1.05
C VAL A 19 -5.76 -6.31 -1.88
N ASN A 20 -4.87 -7.09 -2.49
CA ASN A 20 -5.25 -8.26 -3.27
C ASN A 20 -5.98 -9.31 -2.44
N TYR A 21 -5.57 -9.54 -1.19
CA TYR A 21 -6.29 -10.43 -0.28
C TYR A 21 -7.75 -9.98 -0.06
N ILE A 22 -7.97 -8.68 0.13
CA ILE A 22 -9.31 -8.12 0.36
C ILE A 22 -10.17 -8.18 -0.92
N TYR A 23 -9.64 -7.68 -2.04
CA TYR A 23 -10.43 -7.52 -3.27
C TYR A 23 -10.69 -8.84 -3.99
N ARG A 24 -9.75 -9.78 -3.96
CA ARG A 24 -9.92 -11.10 -4.58
C ARG A 24 -11.03 -11.89 -3.91
N ASP A 25 -11.08 -11.84 -2.58
CA ASP A 25 -12.00 -12.61 -1.75
C ASP A 25 -13.38 -11.94 -1.64
N THR A 26 -13.52 -10.70 -2.11
CA THR A 26 -14.79 -9.96 -2.16
C THR A 26 -15.56 -10.27 -3.45
N LYS A 27 -16.85 -10.56 -3.29
CA LYS A 27 -17.79 -10.81 -4.40
C LYS A 27 -18.49 -9.51 -4.78
N PHE A 28 -18.03 -8.86 -5.85
CA PHE A 28 -18.64 -7.64 -6.37
C PHE A 28 -19.73 -7.98 -7.39
N ASP A 29 -20.89 -8.43 -6.89
CA ASP A 29 -22.02 -8.77 -7.75
C ASP A 29 -22.98 -7.60 -7.93
N GLY A 30 -23.06 -7.11 -9.17
CA GLY A 30 -24.04 -6.13 -9.60
C GLY A 30 -25.13 -6.77 -10.44
N ARG A 31 -25.45 -6.16 -11.60
CA ARG A 31 -26.07 -6.94 -12.69
C ARG A 31 -25.13 -8.03 -13.17
N MET A 32 -23.85 -7.69 -13.04
CA MET A 32 -22.65 -8.39 -13.41
C MET A 32 -22.07 -9.33 -12.35
N GLU A 33 -21.69 -10.58 -12.62
CA GLU A 33 -20.73 -11.22 -11.70
C GLU A 33 -19.33 -10.64 -11.93
N HIS A 34 -18.71 -10.11 -10.87
CA HIS A 34 -17.30 -9.72 -10.84
C HIS A 34 -16.58 -10.45 -9.69
N ARG A 35 -15.52 -11.17 -10.05
CA ARG A 35 -14.79 -12.12 -9.18
C ARG A 35 -13.30 -11.93 -9.34
N ASN A 36 -12.52 -12.30 -8.32
CA ASN A 36 -11.07 -12.38 -8.39
C ASN A 36 -10.41 -11.07 -8.86
N ILE A 37 -10.92 -9.92 -8.40
CA ILE A 37 -10.31 -8.63 -8.71
C ILE A 37 -8.93 -8.58 -8.06
N LYS A 38 -7.90 -8.39 -8.88
CA LYS A 38 -6.49 -8.33 -8.48
C LYS A 38 -5.85 -7.06 -9.05
N PHE A 39 -4.87 -6.56 -8.33
CA PHE A 39 -3.99 -5.45 -8.67
C PHE A 39 -2.59 -5.99 -8.91
N GLU A 40 -2.02 -5.58 -10.03
CA GLU A 40 -0.65 -5.91 -10.44
C GLU A 40 0.08 -4.59 -10.66
N VAL A 41 1.22 -4.42 -9.99
CA VAL A 41 2.04 -3.22 -10.14
C VAL A 41 2.76 -3.30 -11.47
N GLN A 42 2.52 -2.34 -12.35
CA GLN A 42 3.20 -2.30 -13.65
C GLN A 42 4.51 -1.50 -13.60
N ARG A 43 4.56 -0.46 -12.76
CA ARG A 43 5.72 0.42 -12.65
C ARG A 43 5.85 0.98 -11.25
N ILE A 44 7.08 1.02 -10.76
CA ILE A 44 7.45 1.68 -9.50
C ILE A 44 8.47 2.77 -9.79
N LYS A 45 8.22 3.97 -9.27
CA LYS A 45 9.18 5.08 -9.23
C LYS A 45 9.44 5.42 -7.77
N ILE A 46 10.72 5.47 -7.39
CA ILE A 46 11.16 5.89 -6.05
C ILE A 46 11.96 7.16 -6.25
N ASP A 47 11.43 8.27 -5.73
CA ASP A 47 12.11 9.56 -5.70
C ASP A 47 13.10 9.60 -4.52
N ASP A 48 14.22 10.31 -4.72
CA ASP A 48 15.24 10.55 -3.68
C ASP A 48 15.59 12.04 -3.61
N ASP A 49 16.40 12.41 -2.61
CA ASP A 49 16.72 13.81 -2.29
C ASP A 49 17.39 14.57 -3.45
N SER A 50 17.98 13.86 -4.42
CA SER A 50 18.55 14.52 -5.60
C SER A 50 17.50 15.26 -6.43
N MET A 51 16.22 14.84 -6.35
CA MET A 51 15.09 15.50 -7.01
C MET A 51 14.72 16.84 -6.36
N CYS A 52 15.22 17.13 -5.16
CA CYS A 52 14.99 18.38 -4.43
C CYS A 52 16.23 19.29 -4.42
N ASN A 53 17.38 18.81 -4.90
CA ASN A 53 18.58 19.61 -5.04
C ASN A 53 18.48 20.48 -6.29
N THR A 54 18.07 21.73 -6.11
CA THR A 54 18.07 22.73 -7.16
C THR A 54 19.51 23.08 -7.55
N HIS A 55 19.92 22.77 -8.78
CA HIS A 55 21.02 23.50 -9.40
C HIS A 55 20.64 24.98 -9.48
N HIS A 56 21.61 25.89 -9.29
CA HIS A 56 21.41 27.35 -9.38
C HIS A 56 20.77 27.84 -10.70
N PHE A 57 20.62 26.97 -11.70
CA PHE A 57 20.04 27.23 -13.02
C PHE A 57 18.76 26.43 -13.34
N ALA A 58 18.21 25.64 -12.40
CA ALA A 58 16.96 24.93 -12.63
C ALA A 58 15.77 25.90 -12.55
N SER A 59 15.02 26.06 -13.64
CA SER A 59 13.89 27.00 -13.70
C SER A 59 12.61 26.51 -13.01
N GLU A 60 12.54 25.22 -12.67
CA GLU A 60 11.37 24.60 -12.05
C GLU A 60 11.79 23.80 -10.82
N THR A 61 11.28 24.20 -9.65
CA THR A 61 11.40 23.44 -8.42
C THR A 61 10.42 22.27 -8.44
N ASN A 62 10.88 21.07 -8.10
CA ASN A 62 9.99 19.94 -7.89
C ASN A 62 9.00 20.28 -6.76
N GLN A 63 7.72 20.42 -7.11
CA GLN A 63 6.69 20.89 -6.17
C GLN A 63 6.48 19.92 -5.00
N PHE A 64 6.82 18.63 -5.16
CA PHE A 64 6.78 17.65 -4.08
C PHE A 64 7.81 17.90 -2.97
N CYS A 65 8.80 18.76 -3.20
CA CYS A 65 9.83 19.11 -2.22
C CYS A 65 9.40 20.20 -1.24
N LEU A 66 8.26 20.85 -1.44
CA LEU A 66 7.74 21.86 -0.51
C LEU A 66 7.31 21.18 0.80
N GLU A 67 7.84 21.58 1.95
CA GLU A 67 7.55 20.90 3.23
C GLU A 67 6.06 20.86 3.57
N ASN A 68 5.34 21.97 3.35
CA ASN A 68 3.95 22.14 3.78
C ASN A 68 2.98 22.15 2.60
N ILE A 69 2.64 20.96 2.11
CA ILE A 69 1.60 20.76 1.07
C ILE A 69 0.43 20.06 1.73
N ASP A 70 -0.78 20.63 1.63
CA ASP A 70 -1.98 19.97 2.11
C ASP A 70 -2.33 18.75 1.24
N VAL A 71 -3.13 17.85 1.80
CA VAL A 71 -3.52 16.59 1.15
C VAL A 71 -4.16 16.78 -0.23
N SER A 72 -4.99 17.82 -0.39
CA SER A 72 -5.69 18.10 -1.64
C SER A 72 -4.72 18.60 -2.71
N ASN A 73 -3.84 19.53 -2.37
CA ASN A 73 -2.80 19.98 -3.29
C ASN A 73 -1.83 18.86 -3.63
N PHE A 74 -1.47 17.99 -2.68
CA PHE A 74 -0.58 16.86 -2.93
C PHE A 74 -1.19 15.85 -3.94
N LEU A 75 -2.48 15.52 -3.79
CA LEU A 75 -3.19 14.69 -4.79
C LEU A 75 -3.29 15.40 -6.14
N ASN A 76 -3.57 16.70 -6.15
CA ASN A 76 -3.65 17.48 -7.39
C ASN A 76 -2.31 17.52 -8.14
N LEU A 77 -1.19 17.70 -7.43
CA LEU A 77 0.16 17.63 -8.00
C LEU A 77 0.42 16.27 -8.66
N HIS A 78 0.09 15.17 -7.99
CA HIS A 78 0.21 13.83 -8.57
C HIS A 78 -0.68 13.64 -9.80
N SER A 79 -1.86 14.25 -9.77
CA SER A 79 -2.83 14.21 -10.87
C SER A 79 -2.38 15.00 -12.11
N LEU A 80 -1.35 15.85 -12.04
CA LEU A 80 -0.80 16.55 -13.21
C LEU A 80 -0.05 15.61 -14.17
N GLY A 81 0.40 14.44 -13.69
CA GLY A 81 1.06 13.44 -14.52
C GLY A 81 0.11 12.78 -15.52
N ASN A 82 0.65 12.34 -16.65
CA ASN A 82 -0.07 11.45 -17.56
C ASN A 82 0.00 10.01 -17.06
N HIS A 83 -1.12 9.49 -16.56
CA HIS A 83 -1.25 8.15 -16.02
C HIS A 83 -2.23 7.29 -16.84
N GLU A 84 -2.48 7.64 -18.11
CA GLU A 84 -3.52 7.00 -18.92
C GLU A 84 -3.24 5.54 -19.31
N ASP A 85 -1.98 5.12 -19.21
CA ASP A 85 -1.53 3.75 -19.47
C ASP A 85 -1.83 2.81 -18.29
N PHE A 86 -2.13 3.36 -17.11
CA PHE A 86 -2.38 2.60 -15.89
C PHE A 86 -3.85 2.66 -15.48
N CYS A 87 -4.35 1.60 -14.84
CA CYS A 87 -5.69 1.61 -14.25
C CYS A 87 -5.81 2.65 -13.14
N LEU A 88 -4.81 2.66 -12.25
CA LEU A 88 -4.64 3.60 -11.15
C LEU A 88 -3.15 3.96 -10.97
N ALA A 89 -2.88 5.15 -10.44
CA ALA A 89 -1.54 5.59 -10.08
C ALA A 89 -1.52 6.16 -8.65
N TYR A 90 -0.66 5.64 -7.78
CA TYR A 90 -0.61 6.02 -6.36
C TYR A 90 0.73 6.63 -5.93
N VAL A 91 0.68 7.55 -4.96
CA VAL A 91 1.87 8.05 -4.26
C VAL A 91 1.81 7.67 -2.79
N PHE A 92 2.94 7.17 -2.30
CA PHE A 92 3.15 6.76 -0.93
C PHE A 92 4.05 7.81 -0.28
N THR A 93 3.67 8.36 0.88
CA THR A 93 4.42 9.44 1.52
C THR A 93 4.53 9.27 3.04
N TYR A 94 5.38 10.07 3.68
CA TYR A 94 5.55 10.16 5.13
C TYR A 94 5.15 11.55 5.64
N ARG A 95 4.26 12.25 4.94
CA ARG A 95 3.75 13.58 5.31
C ARG A 95 2.63 13.46 6.34
N ASP A 96 2.71 14.23 7.40
CA ASP A 96 1.61 14.35 8.36
C ASP A 96 0.59 15.38 7.84
N PHE A 97 -0.53 14.88 7.29
CA PHE A 97 -1.56 15.75 6.74
C PHE A 97 -2.48 16.29 7.83
N THR A 98 -2.94 17.52 7.65
CA THR A 98 -3.87 18.18 8.58
C THR A 98 -5.18 17.40 8.74
N GLY A 99 -5.78 17.51 9.92
CA GLY A 99 -7.05 16.83 10.24
C GLY A 99 -6.93 15.32 10.43
N GLY A 100 -5.72 14.77 10.48
CA GLY A 100 -5.47 13.34 10.65
C GLY A 100 -5.77 12.50 9.41
N THR A 101 -5.61 13.11 8.23
CA THR A 101 -5.93 12.50 6.94
C THR A 101 -4.86 11.48 6.54
N LEU A 102 -5.25 10.22 6.37
CA LEU A 102 -4.33 9.14 6.01
C LEU A 102 -4.19 8.91 4.49
N GLY A 103 -5.14 9.38 3.70
CA GLY A 103 -5.17 9.21 2.26
C GLY A 103 -6.21 10.09 1.60
N LEU A 104 -6.12 10.18 0.28
CA LEU A 104 -7.11 10.86 -0.55
C LEU A 104 -7.08 10.31 -1.96
N ALA A 105 -8.25 10.08 -2.56
CA ALA A 105 -8.35 9.56 -3.92
C ALA A 105 -9.58 10.09 -4.66
N TRP A 106 -9.49 10.16 -5.99
CA TRP A 106 -10.61 10.57 -6.82
C TRP A 106 -11.67 9.46 -6.93
N VAL A 107 -12.93 9.79 -6.66
CA VAL A 107 -14.01 8.80 -6.63
C VAL A 107 -14.51 8.51 -8.05
N ALA A 108 -14.62 7.23 -8.42
CA ALA A 108 -15.25 6.87 -9.70
C ALA A 108 -16.77 7.03 -9.67
N SER A 109 -17.34 7.19 -10.85
CA SER A 109 -18.79 7.21 -11.04
C SER A 109 -19.23 6.28 -12.16
N ALA A 110 -20.33 5.56 -11.93
CA ALA A 110 -20.99 4.75 -12.95
C ALA A 110 -21.80 5.59 -13.96
N SER A 111 -22.09 6.86 -13.64
CA SER A 111 -22.90 7.78 -14.43
C SER A 111 -22.09 8.74 -15.32
N GLY A 112 -20.78 8.53 -15.43
CA GLY A 112 -19.92 9.27 -16.36
C GLY A 112 -19.21 10.49 -15.76
N ALA A 113 -19.35 10.76 -14.45
CA ALA A 113 -18.47 11.73 -13.80
C ALA A 113 -17.00 11.25 -13.86
N SER A 114 -16.08 12.19 -14.01
CA SER A 114 -14.66 11.89 -14.18
C SER A 114 -14.02 11.54 -12.85
N GLY A 115 -13.21 10.48 -12.82
CA GLY A 115 -12.52 10.04 -11.60
C GLY A 115 -12.41 8.53 -11.48
N GLY A 116 -11.47 8.12 -10.62
CA GLY A 116 -11.19 6.73 -10.26
C GLY A 116 -10.67 5.89 -11.41
N ILE A 117 -10.93 4.58 -11.39
CA ILE A 117 -10.33 3.63 -12.33
C ILE A 117 -10.51 4.03 -13.79
N CYS A 118 -9.52 3.74 -14.63
CA CYS A 118 -9.58 3.89 -16.08
C CYS A 118 -9.88 5.31 -16.61
N GLU A 119 -9.60 6.35 -15.82
CA GLU A 119 -9.75 7.74 -16.27
C GLU A 119 -8.63 8.15 -17.24
N LYS A 120 -8.95 8.98 -18.24
CA LYS A 120 -7.97 9.48 -19.21
C LYS A 120 -7.26 10.73 -18.71
N PHE A 121 -6.04 10.95 -19.21
CA PHE A 121 -5.39 12.25 -19.13
C PHE A 121 -6.09 13.25 -20.06
N LYS A 122 -6.82 14.21 -19.48
CA LYS A 122 -7.62 15.18 -20.25
C LYS A 122 -7.65 16.55 -19.57
N THR A 123 -8.07 17.56 -20.32
CA THR A 123 -8.17 18.94 -19.83
C THR A 123 -9.40 19.08 -18.93
N TYR A 124 -9.18 19.63 -17.74
CA TYR A 124 -10.22 20.06 -16.82
C TYR A 124 -10.16 21.58 -16.70
N THR A 125 -11.32 22.21 -16.61
CA THR A 125 -11.44 23.65 -16.41
C THR A 125 -12.00 23.89 -15.03
N GLU A 126 -11.24 24.61 -14.20
CA GLU A 126 -11.62 25.01 -12.85
C GLU A 126 -11.71 26.54 -12.78
N THR A 127 -12.57 27.04 -11.90
CA THR A 127 -12.67 28.48 -11.62
C THR A 127 -11.92 28.77 -10.33
N ILE A 128 -10.74 29.34 -10.43
CA ILE A 128 -9.91 29.72 -9.28
C ILE A 128 -9.90 31.25 -9.19
N GLY A 129 -10.42 31.80 -8.09
CA GLY A 129 -10.48 33.25 -7.89
C GLY A 129 -11.28 34.01 -8.96
N GLY A 130 -12.28 33.36 -9.59
CA GLY A 130 -13.09 33.94 -10.66
C GLY A 130 -12.49 33.87 -12.07
N MET A 131 -11.30 33.29 -12.23
CA MET A 131 -10.68 33.05 -13.54
C MET A 131 -10.78 31.57 -13.94
N TYR A 132 -11.04 31.32 -15.22
CA TYR A 132 -11.01 29.98 -15.78
C TYR A 132 -9.57 29.53 -15.98
N GLN A 133 -9.15 28.50 -15.25
CA GLN A 133 -7.87 27.84 -15.44
C GLN A 133 -8.11 26.46 -16.04
N SER A 134 -7.52 26.20 -17.20
CA SER A 134 -7.58 24.88 -17.84
C SER A 134 -6.25 24.16 -17.65
N THR A 135 -6.29 22.94 -17.14
CA THR A 135 -5.10 22.13 -16.88
C THR A 135 -5.39 20.68 -17.21
N LYS A 136 -4.42 19.98 -17.81
CA LYS A 136 -4.54 18.55 -18.04
C LYS A 136 -4.26 17.79 -16.75
N ARG A 137 -5.12 16.83 -16.41
CA ARG A 137 -4.96 15.96 -15.24
C ARG A 137 -5.37 14.53 -15.57
N SER A 138 -4.84 13.58 -14.81
CA SER A 138 -5.33 12.21 -14.73
C SER A 138 -6.00 12.05 -13.36
N LEU A 139 -7.29 11.74 -13.33
CA LEU A 139 -8.06 11.56 -12.09
C LEU A 139 -8.21 10.07 -11.70
N ASN A 140 -7.34 9.21 -12.23
CA ASN A 140 -7.16 7.82 -11.81
C ASN A 140 -6.07 7.72 -10.72
N THR A 141 -6.02 8.70 -9.82
CA THR A 141 -4.96 8.88 -8.84
C THR A 141 -5.46 8.79 -7.40
N GLY A 142 -4.54 8.42 -6.51
CA GLY A 142 -4.74 8.42 -5.07
C GLY A 142 -3.41 8.57 -4.33
N ILE A 143 -3.47 8.91 -3.06
CA ILE A 143 -2.30 9.07 -2.19
C ILE A 143 -2.57 8.44 -0.83
N ILE A 144 -1.52 7.92 -0.19
CA ILE A 144 -1.57 7.47 1.21
C ILE A 144 -0.34 7.98 1.97
N THR A 145 -0.49 8.18 3.28
CA THR A 145 0.63 8.52 4.18
C THR A 145 0.83 7.47 5.28
N PHE A 146 2.09 7.32 5.71
CA PHE A 146 2.52 6.47 6.81
C PHE A 146 2.73 7.22 8.13
N VAL A 147 2.36 8.51 8.18
CA VAL A 147 2.48 9.35 9.38
C VAL A 147 1.15 10.02 9.66
N ASN A 148 0.77 10.04 10.94
CA ASN A 148 -0.41 10.75 11.43
C ASN A 148 -0.14 11.28 12.84
N TYR A 149 -0.36 12.57 13.07
CA TYR A 149 -0.08 13.24 14.35
C TYR A 149 1.35 12.94 14.84
N ASN A 150 2.33 13.15 13.97
CA ASN A 150 3.76 12.86 14.16
C ASN A 150 4.10 11.42 14.58
N SER A 151 3.19 10.48 14.40
CA SER A 151 3.37 9.08 14.76
C SER A 151 3.29 8.19 13.53
N ARG A 152 4.11 7.13 13.49
CA ARG A 152 4.06 6.15 12.40
C ARG A 152 2.75 5.37 12.46
N VAL A 153 2.09 5.25 11.32
CA VAL A 153 0.89 4.44 11.15
C VAL A 153 1.30 2.96 11.10
N PRO A 154 0.67 2.07 11.89
CA PRO A 154 0.97 0.64 11.84
C PRO A 154 0.70 0.05 10.43
N PRO A 155 1.51 -0.92 9.95
CA PRO A 155 1.38 -1.48 8.61
C PRO A 155 -0.04 -1.98 8.28
N LYS A 156 -0.71 -2.60 9.25
CA LYS A 156 -2.08 -3.09 9.09
C LYS A 156 -3.07 -1.96 8.81
N VAL A 157 -2.92 -0.83 9.48
CA VAL A 157 -3.78 0.34 9.30
C VAL A 157 -3.50 0.97 7.93
N SER A 158 -2.24 1.16 7.55
CA SER A 158 -1.89 1.75 6.25
C SER A 158 -2.27 0.88 5.05
N GLN A 159 -2.24 -0.45 5.20
CA GLN A 159 -2.77 -1.39 4.21
C GLN A 159 -4.28 -1.24 4.02
N LEU A 160 -5.02 -1.09 5.11
CA LEU A 160 -6.47 -0.82 5.06
C LEU A 160 -6.78 0.57 4.50
N THR A 161 -5.95 1.58 4.80
CA THR A 161 -6.04 2.91 4.15
C THR A 161 -5.88 2.78 2.64
N LEU A 162 -4.90 2.03 2.13
CA LEU A 162 -4.78 1.84 0.69
C LEU A 162 -6.02 1.16 0.09
N ALA A 163 -6.54 0.13 0.75
CA ALA A 163 -7.77 -0.54 0.30
C ALA A 163 -8.98 0.41 0.32
N HIS A 164 -9.06 1.32 1.29
CA HIS A 164 -10.09 2.35 1.37
C HIS A 164 -10.00 3.35 0.20
N GLU A 165 -8.82 3.89 -0.07
CA GLU A 165 -8.62 4.84 -1.16
C GLU A 165 -8.88 4.20 -2.54
N ILE A 166 -8.47 2.93 -2.72
CA ILE A 166 -8.83 2.18 -3.92
C ILE A 166 -10.35 1.95 -3.97
N GLY A 167 -11.02 1.76 -2.82
CA GLY A 167 -12.48 1.66 -2.74
C GLY A 167 -13.18 2.91 -3.28
N HIS A 168 -12.65 4.09 -2.97
CA HIS A 168 -13.07 5.35 -3.59
C HIS A 168 -12.83 5.35 -5.11
N ASN A 169 -11.65 4.93 -5.57
CA ASN A 169 -11.38 4.84 -7.01
C ASN A 169 -12.28 3.84 -7.76
N PHE A 170 -12.84 2.84 -7.07
CA PHE A 170 -13.85 1.93 -7.60
C PHE A 170 -15.29 2.47 -7.42
N GLY A 171 -15.45 3.65 -6.85
CA GLY A 171 -16.70 4.40 -6.80
C GLY A 171 -17.53 4.20 -5.54
N SER A 172 -16.97 3.57 -4.49
CA SER A 172 -17.65 3.57 -3.20
C SER A 172 -17.50 4.94 -2.51
N PRO A 173 -18.59 5.60 -2.12
CA PRO A 173 -18.53 6.63 -1.09
C PRO A 173 -18.25 6.00 0.27
N HIS A 174 -18.14 6.84 1.30
CA HIS A 174 -18.13 6.37 2.68
C HIS A 174 -19.41 5.61 3.04
N ASP A 175 -19.28 4.64 3.93
CA ASP A 175 -20.35 3.76 4.36
C ASP A 175 -21.51 4.52 5.04
N TYR A 176 -22.69 4.37 4.45
CA TYR A 176 -23.97 4.88 4.92
C TYR A 176 -25.10 4.04 4.29
N PRO A 177 -26.23 3.77 4.98
CA PRO A 177 -26.61 4.20 6.33
C PRO A 177 -25.99 3.32 7.44
N SER A 178 -26.57 3.33 8.65
CA SER A 178 -26.02 2.66 9.85
C SER A 178 -25.73 1.17 9.67
N GLU A 179 -26.51 0.46 8.85
CA GLU A 179 -26.28 -0.96 8.52
C GLU A 179 -24.90 -1.24 7.88
N CYS A 180 -24.34 -0.25 7.18
CA CYS A 180 -23.02 -0.33 6.57
C CYS A 180 -21.90 0.22 7.47
N ARG A 181 -22.21 0.67 8.68
CA ARG A 181 -21.25 1.13 9.70
C ARG A 181 -21.63 0.64 11.10
N PRO A 182 -21.64 -0.68 11.32
CA PRO A 182 -22.24 -1.29 12.51
C PRO A 182 -21.47 -1.04 13.82
N GLY A 183 -20.20 -0.65 13.76
CA GLY A 183 -19.37 -0.41 14.93
C GLY A 183 -19.27 -1.62 15.88
N GLY A 184 -19.15 -1.33 17.17
CA GLY A 184 -19.14 -2.34 18.24
C GLY A 184 -18.02 -3.38 18.13
N GLN A 185 -18.29 -4.60 18.59
CA GLN A 185 -17.29 -5.68 18.63
C GLN A 185 -16.83 -6.17 17.26
N LYS A 186 -17.68 -6.03 16.24
CA LYS A 186 -17.34 -6.40 14.85
C LYS A 186 -16.58 -5.29 14.12
N GLY A 187 -16.65 -4.05 14.62
CA GLY A 187 -16.04 -2.87 14.00
C GLY A 187 -16.76 -2.41 12.74
N ASN A 188 -16.30 -1.29 12.18
CA ASN A 188 -16.77 -0.77 10.90
C ASN A 188 -16.05 -1.43 9.71
N PHE A 189 -16.64 -1.30 8.53
CA PHE A 189 -16.08 -1.81 7.28
C PHE A 189 -15.01 -0.88 6.70
N ILE A 190 -14.35 -1.33 5.62
CA ILE A 190 -13.25 -0.60 4.97
C ILE A 190 -13.62 0.83 4.61
N MET A 191 -14.84 1.08 4.11
CA MET A 191 -15.27 2.41 3.65
C MET A 191 -15.83 3.29 4.76
N PHE A 192 -15.53 2.99 6.03
CA PHE A 192 -15.88 3.87 7.13
C PHE A 192 -15.15 5.22 7.03
N ALA A 193 -15.86 6.32 7.26
CA ALA A 193 -15.33 7.68 7.08
C ALA A 193 -14.23 8.11 8.07
N SER A 194 -13.78 7.21 8.95
CA SER A 194 -12.73 7.49 9.94
C SER A 194 -11.79 6.30 10.04
N ALA A 195 -10.55 6.55 10.46
CA ALA A 195 -9.55 5.51 10.62
C ALA A 195 -10.06 4.38 11.53
N THR A 196 -9.69 3.15 11.18
CA THR A 196 -9.97 1.95 11.99
C THR A 196 -8.67 1.34 12.48
N SER A 197 -8.70 0.63 13.61
CA SER A 197 -7.50 -0.03 14.15
C SER A 197 -7.06 -1.23 13.31
N GLY A 198 -7.95 -1.77 12.47
CA GLY A 198 -7.72 -2.98 11.69
C GLY A 198 -7.94 -4.28 12.47
N ASP A 199 -8.16 -4.23 13.78
CA ASP A 199 -8.24 -5.44 14.64
C ASP A 199 -9.62 -6.10 14.67
N ARG A 200 -10.64 -5.42 14.14
CA ARG A 200 -12.00 -5.92 14.21
C ARG A 200 -12.34 -6.73 12.93
N PRO A 201 -13.19 -7.77 13.03
CA PRO A 201 -13.51 -8.65 11.90
C PRO A 201 -14.03 -7.96 10.63
N ASN A 202 -14.69 -6.80 10.75
CA ASN A 202 -15.19 -6.06 9.59
C ASN A 202 -14.15 -5.12 8.97
N ASN A 203 -13.08 -4.77 9.68
CA ASN A 203 -12.12 -3.75 9.19
C ASN A 203 -11.42 -4.18 7.89
N SER A 204 -11.37 -5.48 7.59
CA SER A 204 -10.82 -6.05 6.36
C SER A 204 -11.88 -6.48 5.35
N LYS A 205 -13.12 -5.98 5.45
CA LYS A 205 -14.24 -6.33 4.57
C LYS A 205 -14.94 -5.08 4.04
N PHE A 206 -15.46 -5.16 2.83
CA PHE A 206 -16.41 -4.19 2.32
C PHE A 206 -17.81 -4.43 2.89
N SER A 207 -18.56 -3.35 3.11
CA SER A 207 -19.97 -3.44 3.49
C SER A 207 -20.82 -3.83 2.28
N ALA A 208 -22.08 -4.21 2.50
CA ALA A 208 -23.02 -4.44 1.40
C ALA A 208 -23.23 -3.18 0.54
N CYS A 209 -23.17 -1.98 1.15
CA CYS A 209 -23.27 -0.71 0.44
C CYS A 209 -22.06 -0.49 -0.48
N SER A 210 -20.84 -0.70 0.03
CA SER A 210 -19.64 -0.53 -0.78
C SER A 210 -19.60 -1.54 -1.93
N VAL A 211 -19.98 -2.80 -1.67
CA VAL A 211 -20.09 -3.84 -2.69
C VAL A 211 -21.03 -3.41 -3.80
N GLY A 212 -22.22 -2.88 -3.47
CA GLY A 212 -23.17 -2.39 -4.47
C GLY A 212 -22.62 -1.25 -5.33
N ASN A 213 -21.99 -0.25 -4.70
CA ASN A 213 -21.42 0.91 -5.41
C ASN A 213 -20.26 0.51 -6.33
N ILE A 214 -19.34 -0.32 -5.83
CA ILE A 214 -18.20 -0.82 -6.62
C ILE A 214 -18.70 -1.65 -7.80
N SER A 215 -19.67 -2.53 -7.57
CA SER A 215 -20.26 -3.36 -8.62
C SER A 215 -20.91 -2.52 -9.72
N ALA A 216 -21.54 -1.40 -9.39
CA ALA A 216 -22.14 -0.50 -10.37
C ALA A 216 -21.11 0.15 -11.31
N VAL A 217 -19.93 0.49 -10.79
CA VAL A 217 -18.81 1.01 -11.60
C VAL A 217 -18.19 -0.09 -12.45
N LEU A 218 -17.97 -1.28 -11.90
CA LEU A 218 -17.48 -2.43 -12.66
C LEU A 218 -18.44 -2.82 -13.80
N ASP A 219 -19.74 -2.78 -13.54
CA ASP A 219 -20.79 -2.93 -14.54
C ASP A 219 -20.71 -1.85 -15.63
N ALA A 220 -20.40 -0.60 -15.27
CA ALA A 220 -20.24 0.49 -16.23
C ALA A 220 -19.01 0.31 -17.13
N VAL A 221 -17.92 -0.19 -16.56
CA VAL A 221 -16.71 -0.54 -17.31
C VAL A 221 -17.00 -1.68 -18.31
N ARG A 222 -17.67 -2.74 -17.86
CA ARG A 222 -17.95 -3.91 -18.69
C ARG A 222 -18.93 -3.63 -19.82
N ASP A 223 -19.93 -2.78 -19.58
CA ASP A 223 -20.92 -2.41 -20.60
C ASP A 223 -20.48 -1.24 -21.49
N GLY A 224 -19.25 -0.74 -21.33
CA GLY A 224 -18.69 0.34 -22.16
C GLY A 224 -19.20 1.75 -21.83
N ARG A 225 -19.97 1.93 -20.75
CA ARG A 225 -20.38 3.26 -20.24
C ARG A 225 -19.20 4.03 -19.62
N LYS A 226 -18.20 3.31 -19.11
CA LYS A 226 -16.91 3.85 -18.66
C LYS A 226 -15.80 3.16 -19.44
N ARG A 227 -14.69 3.87 -19.71
CA ARG A 227 -13.52 3.29 -20.41
C ARG A 227 -13.09 2.02 -19.68
N ASN A 228 -12.83 0.96 -20.44
CA ASN A 228 -12.21 -0.23 -19.92
C ASN A 228 -10.69 -0.17 -20.08
N CYS A 229 -9.99 -0.35 -18.96
CA CYS A 229 -8.56 -0.49 -18.85
C CYS A 229 -8.17 -1.75 -18.05
N LEU A 230 -9.17 -2.52 -17.60
CA LEU A 230 -8.97 -3.76 -16.88
C LEU A 230 -8.57 -4.85 -17.87
N THR A 231 -7.50 -5.56 -17.55
CA THR A 231 -6.99 -6.67 -18.35
C THR A 231 -7.23 -7.99 -17.64
N ALA A 232 -7.25 -9.09 -18.39
CA ALA A 232 -7.14 -10.40 -17.77
C ALA A 232 -5.81 -10.47 -17.00
N SER A 233 -5.85 -11.02 -15.78
CA SER A 233 -4.63 -11.20 -14.98
C SER A 233 -3.66 -12.09 -15.77
N ALA A 234 -2.48 -11.54 -16.05
CA ALA A 234 -1.38 -12.32 -16.64
C ALA A 234 -0.61 -13.10 -15.56
N GLY A 235 -0.96 -12.91 -14.29
CA GLY A 235 -0.28 -13.51 -13.14
C GLY A 235 0.71 -12.54 -12.52
N ALA A 236 1.96 -12.97 -12.42
CA ALA A 236 3.07 -12.13 -11.98
C ALA A 236 3.49 -11.16 -13.10
N PHE A 237 3.83 -9.92 -12.75
CA PHE A 237 4.42 -8.96 -13.70
C PHE A 237 5.92 -8.84 -13.47
N CYS A 238 6.69 -9.53 -14.31
CA CYS A 238 8.13 -9.41 -14.30
C CYS A 238 8.57 -8.02 -14.77
N GLY A 239 9.37 -7.34 -13.94
CA GLY A 239 9.97 -6.04 -14.19
C GLY A 239 9.45 -4.93 -13.29
N ASN A 240 8.57 -5.24 -12.31
CA ASN A 240 8.08 -4.28 -11.32
C ASN A 240 8.90 -4.28 -10.02
N LYS A 241 9.94 -5.13 -9.92
CA LYS A 241 10.84 -5.30 -8.76
C LYS A 241 10.18 -5.95 -7.55
N ILE A 242 9.09 -6.68 -7.76
CA ILE A 242 8.40 -7.46 -6.73
C ILE A 242 8.47 -8.91 -7.17
N VAL A 243 9.14 -9.76 -6.39
CA VAL A 243 9.20 -11.19 -6.69
C VAL A 243 7.82 -11.81 -6.45
N GLU A 244 7.15 -12.19 -7.53
CA GLU A 244 5.82 -12.81 -7.51
C GLU A 244 5.88 -14.32 -7.84
N VAL A 245 4.74 -15.01 -7.73
CA VAL A 245 4.65 -16.45 -8.01
C VAL A 245 5.02 -16.73 -9.47
N GLY A 246 6.05 -17.56 -9.67
CA GLY A 246 6.56 -17.93 -10.99
C GLY A 246 7.85 -17.19 -11.40
N GLU A 247 8.32 -16.26 -10.56
CA GLU A 247 9.59 -15.56 -10.71
C GLU A 247 10.61 -16.06 -9.68
N GLU A 248 11.89 -16.13 -10.05
CA GLU A 248 12.95 -16.39 -9.07
C GLU A 248 13.50 -15.10 -8.47
N CYS A 249 13.42 -13.99 -9.21
CA CYS A 249 13.94 -12.68 -8.83
C CYS A 249 13.29 -11.61 -9.72
N ASP A 250 13.29 -10.35 -9.31
CA ASP A 250 12.87 -9.24 -10.17
C ASP A 250 13.71 -7.99 -9.88
N CYS A 251 14.59 -7.64 -10.81
CA CYS A 251 15.45 -6.48 -10.71
C CYS A 251 14.96 -5.25 -11.51
N GLY A 252 13.86 -5.38 -12.26
CA GLY A 252 13.29 -4.31 -13.08
C GLY A 252 13.17 -4.64 -14.56
N TYR A 253 12.76 -3.62 -15.33
CA TYR A 253 12.29 -3.82 -16.70
C TYR A 253 13.40 -4.12 -17.72
N ASP A 254 14.52 -3.40 -17.66
CA ASP A 254 15.63 -3.51 -18.60
C ASP A 254 16.99 -3.40 -17.88
N GLU A 255 18.10 -3.43 -18.62
CA GLU A 255 19.46 -3.31 -18.07
C GLU A 255 19.76 -1.93 -17.44
N ASN A 256 19.03 -0.90 -17.82
CA ASN A 256 19.21 0.43 -17.23
C ASN A 256 18.64 0.46 -15.82
N GLU A 257 17.48 -0.16 -15.61
CA GLU A 257 16.84 -0.27 -14.31
C GLU A 257 17.44 -1.37 -13.42
N CYS A 258 17.84 -2.49 -14.01
CA CYS A 258 18.37 -3.66 -13.31
C CYS A 258 19.86 -3.47 -12.99
N LYS A 259 20.15 -3.08 -11.74
CA LYS A 259 21.53 -3.03 -11.20
C LYS A 259 21.95 -4.31 -10.49
N ASP A 260 21.06 -5.30 -10.45
CA ASP A 260 21.32 -6.59 -9.84
C ASP A 260 22.10 -7.50 -10.79
N HIS A 261 23.30 -7.91 -10.40
CA HIS A 261 24.12 -8.83 -11.18
C HIS A 261 23.66 -10.29 -11.05
N CYS A 262 22.75 -10.58 -10.13
CA CYS A 262 22.27 -11.92 -9.82
C CYS A 262 21.00 -12.30 -10.60
N CYS A 263 20.32 -11.32 -11.22
CA CYS A 263 19.02 -11.51 -11.88
C CYS A 263 19.07 -11.03 -13.34
N TYR A 264 18.27 -11.66 -14.21
CA TYR A 264 18.01 -11.12 -15.54
C TYR A 264 16.83 -10.14 -15.50
N PRO A 265 16.92 -8.96 -16.13
CA PRO A 265 15.78 -8.04 -16.25
C PRO A 265 14.65 -8.64 -17.09
N ARG A 266 13.46 -8.05 -17.03
CA ARG A 266 12.31 -8.47 -17.85
C ARG A 266 12.65 -8.55 -19.33
N GLN A 267 13.33 -7.51 -19.85
CA GLN A 267 13.90 -7.47 -21.18
C GLN A 267 15.35 -7.93 -21.14
N VAL A 268 15.56 -9.24 -21.30
CA VAL A 268 16.90 -9.82 -21.40
C VAL A 268 17.60 -9.26 -22.65
N SER A 269 18.79 -8.69 -22.48
CA SER A 269 19.56 -8.10 -23.57
C SER A 269 20.10 -9.14 -24.54
N ALA A 270 20.52 -8.67 -25.72
CA ALA A 270 21.19 -9.52 -26.70
C ALA A 270 22.49 -10.12 -26.13
N TYR A 271 23.25 -9.33 -25.36
CA TYR A 271 24.48 -9.77 -24.72
C TYR A 271 24.22 -10.92 -23.73
N ASP A 272 23.23 -10.77 -22.84
CA ASP A 272 22.89 -11.81 -21.87
C ASP A 272 22.37 -13.09 -22.53
N ARG A 273 21.62 -12.98 -23.64
CA ARG A 273 21.19 -14.14 -24.43
C ARG A 273 22.31 -14.84 -25.19
N GLU A 274 23.32 -14.08 -25.62
CA GLU A 274 24.51 -14.65 -26.26
C GLU A 274 25.36 -15.43 -25.25
N GLN A 275 25.50 -14.92 -24.03
CA GLN A 275 26.21 -15.60 -22.94
C GLN A 275 25.42 -16.79 -22.38
N ASN A 276 24.09 -16.70 -22.34
CA ASN A 276 23.21 -17.76 -21.87
C ASN A 276 21.94 -17.81 -22.73
N SER A 277 21.89 -18.77 -23.65
CA SER A 277 20.75 -18.94 -24.57
C SER A 277 19.43 -19.27 -23.87
N THR A 278 19.48 -19.74 -22.62
CA THR A 278 18.31 -20.01 -21.77
C THR A 278 17.93 -18.87 -20.84
N ALA A 279 18.63 -17.73 -20.92
CA ALA A 279 18.35 -16.55 -20.10
C ALA A 279 16.90 -16.10 -20.29
N LYS A 280 16.18 -16.06 -19.18
CA LYS A 280 14.76 -15.70 -19.11
C LYS A 280 14.62 -14.57 -18.10
N GLY A 281 13.81 -13.57 -18.42
CA GLY A 281 13.56 -12.45 -17.53
C GLY A 281 13.00 -12.92 -16.19
N CYS A 282 13.38 -12.23 -15.12
CA CYS A 282 13.01 -12.55 -13.73
C CYS A 282 13.41 -13.96 -13.27
N HIS A 283 14.47 -14.51 -13.89
CA HIS A 283 15.17 -15.69 -13.41
C HIS A 283 16.59 -15.30 -13.03
N ARG A 284 17.14 -16.04 -12.06
CA ARG A 284 18.50 -15.76 -11.59
C ARG A 284 19.52 -16.15 -12.66
N LYS A 285 20.65 -15.44 -12.67
CA LYS A 285 21.78 -15.78 -13.53
C LYS A 285 22.41 -17.10 -13.09
N ALA A 286 23.10 -17.77 -14.01
CA ALA A 286 23.77 -19.05 -13.71
C ALA A 286 24.77 -18.91 -12.55
N ASN A 287 24.95 -19.98 -11.77
CA ASN A 287 25.86 -20.05 -10.62
C ASN A 287 25.57 -19.08 -9.46
N THR A 288 24.32 -18.63 -9.33
CA THR A 288 23.86 -17.82 -8.20
C THR A 288 22.98 -18.64 -7.25
N GLN A 289 22.93 -18.29 -5.97
CA GLN A 289 22.04 -18.89 -4.96
C GLN A 289 20.82 -18.01 -4.67
N CYS A 290 20.95 -16.70 -4.86
CA CYS A 290 19.89 -15.74 -4.61
C CYS A 290 20.08 -14.46 -5.43
N SER A 291 19.09 -13.59 -5.36
CA SER A 291 19.12 -12.19 -5.79
C SER A 291 18.70 -11.28 -4.64
N PRO A 292 19.28 -10.06 -4.49
CA PRO A 292 18.82 -9.05 -3.53
C PRO A 292 17.33 -8.71 -3.65
N SER A 293 16.73 -8.84 -4.84
CA SER A 293 15.30 -8.63 -5.03
C SER A 293 14.42 -9.62 -4.25
N GLN A 294 14.97 -10.79 -3.88
CA GLN A 294 14.27 -11.79 -3.06
C GLN A 294 14.28 -11.42 -1.57
N GLY A 295 15.23 -10.59 -1.11
CA GLY A 295 15.28 -10.15 0.27
C GLY A 295 16.67 -9.75 0.77
N PRO A 296 16.72 -9.14 1.98
CA PRO A 296 17.92 -8.50 2.52
C PRO A 296 19.04 -9.49 2.92
N CYS A 297 18.75 -10.79 2.92
CA CYS A 297 19.72 -11.84 3.24
C CYS A 297 20.43 -12.42 2.01
N CYS A 298 20.43 -11.71 0.88
CA CYS A 298 21.25 -12.02 -0.27
C CYS A 298 22.39 -11.01 -0.45
N HIS A 299 23.62 -11.50 -0.62
CA HIS A 299 24.76 -10.63 -0.85
C HIS A 299 24.83 -10.15 -2.30
N ALA A 300 24.61 -8.85 -2.53
CA ALA A 300 24.43 -8.27 -3.88
C ALA A 300 25.57 -8.48 -4.89
N ARG A 301 26.81 -8.70 -4.41
CA ARG A 301 27.97 -8.90 -5.30
C ARG A 301 28.27 -10.36 -5.61
N THR A 302 27.97 -11.25 -4.66
CA THR A 302 28.34 -12.68 -4.77
C THR A 302 27.13 -13.55 -5.08
N CYS A 303 25.92 -13.01 -4.96
CA CYS A 303 24.67 -13.71 -5.21
C CYS A 303 24.52 -14.96 -4.33
N GLN A 304 25.07 -14.91 -3.12
CA GLN A 304 25.05 -15.97 -2.13
C GLN A 304 24.28 -15.52 -0.89
N PHE A 305 23.70 -16.49 -0.18
CA PHE A 305 23.03 -16.19 1.08
C PHE A 305 24.02 -15.60 2.09
N VAL A 306 23.55 -14.59 2.82
CA VAL A 306 24.29 -14.03 3.95
C VAL A 306 24.41 -15.10 5.02
N SER A 307 25.63 -15.56 5.27
CA SER A 307 25.87 -16.66 6.21
C SER A 307 25.48 -16.31 7.65
N GLU A 308 24.95 -17.30 8.35
CA GLU A 308 24.47 -17.21 9.74
C GLU A 308 25.53 -16.65 10.69
N PHE A 309 26.80 -17.01 10.52
CA PHE A 309 27.90 -16.53 11.38
C PHE A 309 28.17 -15.02 11.28
N ARG A 310 27.69 -14.35 10.22
CA ARG A 310 27.80 -12.88 10.11
C ARG A 310 26.88 -12.16 11.08
N ASN A 311 25.86 -12.86 11.60
CA ASN A 311 24.85 -12.32 12.49
C ASN A 311 24.25 -11.00 11.97
N GLN A 312 23.99 -10.93 10.66
CA GLN A 312 23.47 -9.73 10.03
C GLN A 312 22.00 -9.56 10.39
N THR A 313 21.69 -8.46 11.07
CA THR A 313 20.31 -8.04 11.33
C THR A 313 19.61 -7.71 10.01
N CYS A 314 18.50 -8.39 9.74
CA CYS A 314 17.69 -8.17 8.55
C CYS A 314 16.30 -7.58 8.87
N ARG A 315 15.85 -7.68 10.13
CA ARG A 315 14.73 -6.91 10.68
C ARG A 315 15.12 -6.43 12.07
N GLU A 316 14.95 -5.14 12.31
CA GLU A 316 15.21 -4.54 13.63
C GLU A 316 14.18 -4.99 14.67
N ALA A 317 14.57 -4.93 15.94
CA ALA A 317 13.64 -5.21 17.03
C ALA A 317 12.54 -4.12 17.11
N THR A 318 11.36 -4.52 17.58
CA THR A 318 10.26 -3.60 17.92
C THR A 318 9.94 -3.73 19.40
N GLU A 319 9.02 -2.92 19.92
CA GLU A 319 8.53 -3.09 21.30
C GLU A 319 7.90 -4.47 21.54
N CYS A 320 7.41 -5.14 20.50
CA CYS A 320 6.70 -6.42 20.59
C CYS A 320 7.40 -7.59 19.89
N SER A 321 8.58 -7.39 19.32
CA SER A 321 9.33 -8.44 18.62
C SER A 321 10.84 -8.27 18.80
N HIS A 322 11.56 -9.38 18.89
CA HIS A 322 13.03 -9.37 18.81
C HIS A 322 13.51 -9.01 17.40
N ALA A 323 14.81 -8.72 17.25
CA ALA A 323 15.43 -8.59 15.95
C ALA A 323 15.55 -9.95 15.26
N SER A 324 15.49 -9.97 13.92
CA SER A 324 15.76 -11.16 13.11
C SER A 324 17.10 -11.07 12.40
N PHE A 325 17.75 -12.22 12.26
CA PHE A 325 19.05 -12.36 11.62
C PHE A 325 18.97 -13.30 10.43
N CYS A 326 19.85 -13.10 9.44
CA CYS A 326 19.90 -13.95 8.27
C CYS A 326 20.27 -15.40 8.62
N SER A 327 19.49 -16.35 8.10
CA SER A 327 19.62 -17.78 8.42
C SER A 327 20.76 -18.50 7.69
N GLY A 328 21.41 -17.85 6.72
CA GLY A 328 22.39 -18.49 5.84
C GLY A 328 21.81 -19.42 4.78
N ARG A 329 20.47 -19.59 4.72
CA ARG A 329 19.81 -20.58 3.86
C ARG A 329 18.74 -19.99 2.94
N SER A 330 18.36 -18.73 3.14
CA SER A 330 17.35 -18.02 2.35
C SER A 330 17.76 -16.55 2.19
N ALA A 331 17.27 -15.91 1.12
CA ALA A 331 17.35 -14.47 0.91
C ALA A 331 16.30 -13.72 1.73
N GLU A 332 15.20 -14.39 2.07
CA GLU A 332 14.16 -13.86 2.93
C GLU A 332 14.64 -13.74 4.38
N CYS A 333 14.27 -12.65 5.04
CA CYS A 333 14.53 -12.49 6.47
C CYS A 333 13.52 -13.31 7.29
N PRO A 334 13.96 -14.17 8.21
CA PRO A 334 13.07 -14.95 9.08
C PRO A 334 12.11 -14.07 9.89
N GLU A 335 10.91 -14.60 10.15
CA GLU A 335 9.95 -13.92 11.04
C GLU A 335 10.53 -13.74 12.46
N PRO A 336 10.41 -12.55 13.06
CA PRO A 336 10.99 -12.27 14.36
C PRO A 336 10.25 -13.03 15.46
N GLN A 337 11.00 -13.49 16.45
CA GLN A 337 10.41 -14.03 17.66
C GLN A 337 9.63 -12.93 18.39
N HIS A 338 8.39 -13.24 18.77
CA HIS A 338 7.54 -12.31 19.50
C HIS A 338 8.06 -12.11 20.94
N MET A 339 7.95 -10.88 21.45
CA MET A 339 8.03 -10.63 22.88
C MET A 339 6.90 -11.36 23.60
N SER A 340 7.08 -11.60 24.89
CA SER A 340 6.03 -12.20 25.74
C SER A 340 4.72 -11.42 25.63
N ASN A 341 3.60 -12.14 25.53
CA ASN A 341 2.29 -11.52 25.60
C ASN A 341 2.16 -10.70 26.89
N LEU A 342 1.44 -9.57 26.82
CA LEU A 342 1.28 -8.60 27.91
C LEU A 342 2.54 -7.75 28.22
N THR A 343 3.56 -7.79 27.36
CA THR A 343 4.63 -6.79 27.38
C THR A 343 4.05 -5.42 27.03
N LYS A 344 4.40 -4.37 27.76
CA LYS A 344 3.92 -3.00 27.50
C LYS A 344 4.57 -2.44 26.23
N CYS A 345 3.78 -1.77 25.40
CA CYS A 345 4.20 -1.12 24.17
C CYS A 345 3.41 0.19 23.96
N ASN A 346 3.76 0.96 22.93
CA ASN A 346 3.19 2.26 22.62
C ASN A 346 3.21 3.21 23.83
N ASN A 347 4.41 3.46 24.36
CA ASN A 347 4.63 4.26 25.58
C ASN A 347 3.80 3.79 26.80
N GLY A 348 3.54 2.48 26.89
CA GLY A 348 2.80 1.88 28.00
C GLY A 348 1.29 2.05 27.95
N THR A 349 0.74 2.43 26.79
CA THR A 349 -0.71 2.58 26.57
C THR A 349 -1.35 1.31 26.00
N GLN A 350 -0.56 0.36 25.52
CA GLN A 350 -1.01 -0.91 24.95
C GLN A 350 -0.10 -2.08 25.37
N LEU A 351 -0.52 -3.29 25.01
CA LEU A 351 0.15 -4.54 25.30
C LEU A 351 0.43 -5.34 24.02
N CYS A 352 1.56 -6.04 24.01
CA CYS A 352 1.91 -6.97 22.94
C CYS A 352 1.03 -8.21 22.99
N ILE A 353 0.44 -8.57 21.85
CA ILE A 353 -0.37 -9.78 21.65
C ILE A 353 0.07 -10.44 20.36
N SER A 354 0.74 -11.59 20.47
CA SER A 354 1.28 -12.34 19.33
C SER A 354 2.19 -11.49 18.44
N GLY A 355 3.11 -10.73 19.05
CA GLY A 355 4.07 -9.90 18.32
C GLY A 355 3.57 -8.52 17.91
N GLU A 356 2.28 -8.22 18.08
CA GLU A 356 1.68 -6.94 17.68
C GLU A 356 1.29 -6.08 18.88
N CYS A 357 1.55 -4.77 18.82
CA CYS A 357 1.14 -3.81 19.83
C CYS A 357 -0.33 -3.41 19.67
N ARG A 358 -1.25 -4.26 20.17
CA ARG A 358 -2.71 -4.10 19.97
C ARG A 358 -3.56 -4.39 21.20
N GLY A 359 -3.00 -5.02 22.22
CA GLY A 359 -3.72 -5.37 23.43
C GLY A 359 -4.07 -4.12 24.25
N SER A 360 -5.27 -4.07 24.79
CA SER A 360 -5.63 -3.04 25.78
C SER A 360 -4.87 -3.27 27.09
N MET A 361 -4.48 -2.18 27.76
CA MET A 361 -3.89 -2.23 29.11
C MET A 361 -4.77 -2.94 30.14
N CYS A 362 -6.09 -2.97 29.94
CA CYS A 362 -7.03 -3.70 30.79
C CYS A 362 -6.70 -5.20 30.88
N LEU A 363 -6.13 -5.79 29.83
CA LEU A 363 -5.81 -7.23 29.79
C LEU A 363 -4.75 -7.62 30.83
N ALA A 364 -3.86 -6.70 31.21
CA ALA A 364 -2.88 -6.93 32.29
C ALA A 364 -3.54 -7.18 33.65
N TRP A 365 -4.80 -6.77 33.80
CA TRP A 365 -5.62 -6.92 35.01
C TRP A 365 -6.78 -7.91 34.82
N HIS A 366 -6.73 -8.75 33.78
CA HIS A 366 -7.83 -9.64 33.38
C HIS A 366 -9.16 -8.92 33.11
N MET A 367 -9.09 -7.64 32.73
CA MET A 367 -10.24 -6.81 32.36
C MET A 367 -10.35 -6.68 30.84
N LYS A 368 -11.54 -6.27 30.38
CA LYS A 368 -11.78 -5.96 28.97
C LYS A 368 -11.86 -4.45 28.80
N GLU A 369 -11.34 -3.98 27.68
CA GLU A 369 -11.51 -2.58 27.27
C GLU A 369 -12.99 -2.23 27.13
N CYS A 370 -13.36 -1.04 27.61
CA CYS A 370 -14.69 -0.48 27.48
C CYS A 370 -14.60 0.99 27.05
N PHE A 371 -15.64 1.46 26.35
CA PHE A 371 -15.74 2.89 26.02
C PHE A 371 -16.07 3.69 27.28
N LEU A 372 -15.41 4.85 27.44
CA LEU A 372 -15.79 5.81 28.45
C LEU A 372 -17.14 6.43 28.06
N SER A 373 -18.21 6.14 28.81
CA SER A 373 -19.50 6.81 28.66
C SER A 373 -19.58 8.00 29.61
N SER A 374 -19.88 9.20 29.09
CA SER A 374 -20.11 10.41 29.90
C SER A 374 -21.43 10.39 30.68
N SER A 375 -22.28 9.37 30.48
CA SER A 375 -23.50 9.18 31.24
C SER A 375 -23.23 8.39 32.53
N GLN A 376 -23.41 9.05 33.68
CA GLN A 376 -23.72 8.38 34.94
C GLN A 376 -25.10 7.70 34.82
N GLN A 377 -25.20 6.60 34.09
CA GLN A 377 -26.31 5.67 34.24
C GLN A 377 -25.76 4.45 34.96
N VAL A 378 -26.19 4.30 36.22
CA VAL A 378 -25.98 3.14 37.07
C VAL A 378 -26.71 1.96 36.43
N GLY A 379 -26.05 1.30 35.48
CA GLY A 379 -26.36 -0.06 35.05
C GLY A 379 -25.33 -1.01 35.67
N GLU A 380 -25.68 -2.29 35.85
CA GLU A 380 -24.87 -3.35 36.46
C GLU A 380 -23.57 -3.65 35.66
N GLY A 381 -22.65 -2.69 35.64
CA GLY A 381 -21.35 -2.76 35.02
C GLY A 381 -20.30 -2.22 35.98
N VAL A 382 -19.26 -3.01 36.22
CA VAL A 382 -18.18 -2.72 37.16
C VAL A 382 -17.52 -1.39 36.78
N THR A 383 -17.67 -0.39 37.65
CA THR A 383 -17.03 0.92 37.51
C THR A 383 -15.58 0.81 37.97
N ALA A 384 -14.61 1.10 37.10
CA ALA A 384 -13.24 1.35 37.53
C ALA A 384 -13.19 2.78 38.10
N VAL A 385 -13.00 2.90 39.41
CA VAL A 385 -12.69 4.15 40.08
C VAL A 385 -11.17 4.31 40.06
N VAL A 386 -10.68 5.47 39.59
CA VAL A 386 -9.26 5.85 39.65
C VAL A 386 -8.87 6.20 41.08
#